data_AF-A0A1F4QKE5-F1
#
_entry.id   AF-A0A1F4QKE5-F1
#
_cell.length_a   1.000
_cell.length_b   1.000
_cell.length_c   1.000
_cell.angle_alpha   90.00
_cell.angle_beta   90.00
_cell.angle_gamma   90.00
#
_symmetry.space_group_name_H-M   'P 1'
#
loop_
_entity.id
_entity.type
_entity.pdbx_description
1 polymer ?
#
loop_
_entity_poly.entity_id
_entity_poly.type
_entity_poly.pdbx_seq_one_letter_code
_entity_poly.pdbx_strand_id
1 'polypeptide(L)' 'MESQTNRKSLSYLMKDEAVHAKLCAVALATPTQGHDVVDILLFLCPECAHIEPDRPPASCPNCGAHAEEFIPV' A
#
# COMPACT_ATOMS: atom_id res chain seq x y z
N MET A 1 -8.35 27.23 18.94
CA MET A 1 -7.69 26.69 17.72
C MET A 1 -6.37 26.09 18.18
N GLU A 2 -6.38 24.81 18.52
CA GLU A 2 -5.21 24.11 19.05
C GLU A 2 -4.44 23.49 17.90
N SER A 3 -3.32 24.11 17.56
CA SER A 3 -2.39 23.68 16.51
C SER A 3 -1.60 22.45 16.98
N GLN A 4 -2.16 21.25 16.84
CA GLN A 4 -1.39 20.00 16.95
C GLN A 4 -0.75 19.64 15.61
N THR A 5 0.27 20.40 15.21
CA THR A 5 1.10 20.00 14.06
C THR A 5 2.12 18.97 14.53
N ASN A 6 1.70 17.70 14.55
CA ASN A 6 2.61 16.57 14.69
C ASN A 6 3.49 16.50 13.42
N ARG A 7 4.63 17.16 13.45
CA ARG A 7 5.54 17.33 12.30
C ARG A 7 6.05 16.01 11.71
N LYS A 8 5.89 14.88 12.43
CA LYS A 8 6.21 13.53 11.95
C LYS A 8 5.11 12.93 11.07
N SER A 9 3.82 13.20 11.33
CA SER A 9 2.71 12.62 10.55
C SER A 9 2.60 13.22 9.14
N LEU A 10 2.85 14.53 8.99
CA LEU A 10 2.76 15.18 7.67
C LEU A 10 3.81 14.67 6.68
N SER A 11 5.05 14.44 7.15
CA SER A 11 6.13 13.96 6.27
C SER A 11 5.95 12.50 5.83
N TYR A 12 5.25 11.68 6.62
CA TYR A 12 4.90 10.32 6.25
C TYR A 12 3.76 10.32 5.22
N LEU A 13 2.69 11.09 5.47
CA LEU A 13 1.56 11.24 4.56
C LEU A 13 1.97 11.81 3.19
N MET A 14 2.87 12.79 3.14
CA MET A 14 3.34 13.37 1.86
C MET A 14 4.19 12.40 1.03
N LYS A 15 4.94 11.51 1.68
CA LYS A 15 5.69 10.46 0.97
C LYS A 15 4.73 9.43 0.38
N ASP A 16 3.65 9.12 1.11
CA ASP A 16 2.59 8.22 0.68
C ASP A 16 1.81 8.78 -0.52
N GLU A 17 1.43 10.06 -0.46
CA GLU A 17 0.66 10.73 -1.53
C GLU A 17 1.44 10.83 -2.85
N ALA A 18 2.77 11.03 -2.78
CA ALA A 18 3.63 11.05 -3.96
C ALA A 18 3.78 9.65 -4.61
N VAL A 19 3.70 8.58 -3.83
CA VAL A 19 3.67 7.20 -4.33
C VAL A 19 2.30 6.91 -4.95
N HIS A 20 1.22 7.33 -4.29
CA HIS A 20 -0.16 7.24 -4.80
C HIS A 20 -0.34 7.92 -6.16
N ALA A 21 0.18 9.14 -6.34
CA ALA A 21 0.08 9.87 -7.61
C ALA A 21 0.78 9.14 -8.77
N LYS A 22 1.91 8.47 -8.51
CA LYS A 22 2.63 7.69 -9.52
C LYS A 22 1.88 6.40 -9.89
N LEU A 23 1.31 5.71 -8.91
CA LEU A 23 0.50 4.50 -9.13
C LEU A 23 -0.75 4.81 -9.97
N CYS A 24 -1.46 5.91 -9.67
CA CYS A 24 -2.59 6.37 -10.48
C CYS A 24 -2.17 6.68 -11.92
N ALA A 25 -1.01 7.33 -12.14
CA ALA A 25 -0.53 7.62 -13.48
C ALA A 25 -0.23 6.35 -14.30
N VAL A 26 0.33 5.32 -13.66
CA VAL A 26 0.60 4.03 -14.32
C VAL A 26 -0.70 3.26 -14.61
N ALA A 27 -1.65 3.24 -13.68
CA ALA A 27 -2.95 2.61 -13.88
C ALA A 27 -3.73 3.25 -15.05
N LEU A 28 -3.67 4.58 -15.17
CA LEU A 28 -4.30 5.30 -16.29
C LEU A 28 -3.55 5.11 -17.62
N ALA A 29 -2.24 4.88 -17.58
CA ALA A 29 -1.42 4.68 -18.77
C ALA A 29 -1.44 3.24 -19.30
N THR A 30 -1.95 2.28 -18.53
CA THR A 30 -2.01 0.88 -18.95
C THR A 30 -3.36 0.64 -19.64
N PRO A 31 -3.41 0.43 -20.98
CA PRO A 31 -4.65 0.05 -21.63
C PRO A 31 -5.13 -1.27 -21.02
N THR A 32 -6.40 -1.33 -20.63
CA THR A 32 -7.10 -2.52 -20.15
C THR A 32 -7.23 -3.54 -21.29
N GLN A 33 -6.11 -4.07 -21.76
CA GLN A 33 -6.11 -5.16 -22.72
C GLN A 33 -6.14 -6.44 -21.89
N GLY A 34 -7.33 -7.06 -21.87
CA GLY A 34 -7.63 -8.27 -21.11
C GLY A 34 -6.50 -9.28 -21.20
N HIS A 35 -5.77 -9.40 -20.11
CA HIS A 35 -4.79 -10.44 -19.88
C HIS A 35 -5.40 -11.31 -18.78
N ASP A 36 -5.47 -12.60 -19.03
CA ASP A 36 -5.96 -13.61 -18.11
C ASP A 36 -5.54 -13.27 -16.67
N VAL A 37 -6.54 -12.94 -15.85
CA VAL A 37 -6.37 -12.71 -14.42
C VAL A 37 -6.00 -14.06 -13.81
N VAL A 38 -4.71 -14.32 -13.72
CA VAL A 38 -4.20 -15.31 -12.79
C VAL A 38 -4.68 -14.85 -11.42
N ASP A 39 -5.52 -15.65 -10.75
CA ASP A 39 -5.96 -15.42 -9.37
C ASP A 39 -4.74 -15.42 -8.44
N ILE A 40 -4.01 -14.31 -8.40
CA ILE A 40 -2.92 -14.09 -7.46
C ILE A 40 -3.59 -13.52 -6.21
N LEU A 41 -3.58 -14.29 -5.13
CA LEU A 41 -3.97 -13.79 -3.81
C LEU A 41 -2.98 -12.70 -3.39
N LEU A 42 -3.46 -11.47 -3.32
CA LEU A 42 -2.68 -10.32 -2.86
C LEU A 42 -3.01 -10.07 -1.39
N PHE A 43 -2.00 -9.76 -0.59
CA PHE A 43 -2.15 -9.44 0.82
C PHE A 43 -1.67 -8.01 1.07
N LEU A 44 -2.58 -7.16 1.54
CA LEU A 44 -2.33 -5.75 1.85
C LEU A 44 -2.13 -5.55 3.36
N CYS A 45 -1.04 -4.89 3.73
CA CYS A 45 -0.81 -4.41 5.09
C CYS A 45 -1.64 -3.14 5.35
N PRO A 46 -2.59 -3.12 6.31
CA PRO A 46 -3.43 -1.96 6.57
C PRO A 46 -2.66 -0.79 7.22
N GLU A 47 -1.51 -1.05 7.84
CA GLU A 47 -0.74 -0.03 8.56
C GLU A 47 0.11 0.87 7.64
N CYS A 48 0.58 0.33 6.51
CA CYS A 48 1.50 1.05 5.63
C CYS A 48 1.28 0.81 4.13
N ALA A 49 0.18 0.13 3.77
CA ALA A 49 -0.19 -0.18 2.38
C ALA A 49 0.82 -1.03 1.60
N HIS A 50 1.71 -1.76 2.28
CA HIS A 50 2.60 -2.74 1.64
C HIS A 50 1.80 -3.92 1.08
N ILE A 51 2.10 -4.36 -0.14
CA ILE A 51 1.40 -5.45 -0.83
C ILE A 51 2.36 -6.62 -1.05
N GLU A 52 1.95 -7.82 -0.65
CA GLU A 52 2.69 -9.07 -0.86
C GLU A 52 1.85 -10.07 -1.65
N PRO A 53 2.40 -10.66 -2.73
CA PRO A 53 1.74 -11.71 -3.48
C PRO A 53 1.82 -13.06 -2.73
N ASP A 54 0.84 -13.92 -2.97
CA ASP A 54 0.71 -15.30 -2.49
C ASP A 54 0.47 -15.47 -0.98
N ARG A 55 1.22 -14.78 -0.11
CA ARG A 55 1.07 -14.91 1.35
C ARG A 55 1.63 -13.70 2.12
N PRO A 56 1.07 -13.39 3.31
CA PRO A 56 1.62 -12.37 4.17
C PRO A 56 2.92 -12.84 4.85
N PRO A 57 3.96 -12.00 4.91
CA PRO A 57 5.20 -12.30 5.63
C PRO A 57 4.97 -12.25 7.14
N ALA A 58 5.81 -12.96 7.92
CA ALA A 58 5.72 -13.00 9.39
C ALA A 58 5.67 -11.60 10.03
N SER A 59 6.39 -10.64 9.44
CA SER A 59 6.32 -9.23 9.77
C SER A 59 6.48 -8.39 8.51
N CYS A 60 5.72 -7.30 8.42
CA CYS A 60 5.81 -6.36 7.31
C CYS A 60 7.22 -5.76 7.24
N PRO A 61 7.90 -5.82 6.09
CA PRO A 61 9.26 -5.28 5.95
C PRO A 61 9.31 -3.75 6.07
N ASN A 62 8.17 -3.06 5.91
CA ASN A 62 8.10 -1.60 5.88
C ASN A 62 7.75 -0.99 7.25
N CYS A 63 6.75 -1.53 7.95
CA CYS A 63 6.29 -0.99 9.25
C CYS A 63 6.43 -1.95 10.43
N GLY A 64 6.71 -3.24 10.19
CA GLY A 64 6.81 -4.26 11.25
C GLY A 64 5.48 -4.89 11.69
N ALA A 65 4.34 -4.53 11.08
CA ALA A 65 3.03 -5.14 11.35
C ALA A 65 3.06 -6.67 11.23
N HIS A 66 2.29 -7.36 12.06
CA HIS A 66 2.29 -8.83 12.09
C HIS A 66 1.53 -9.42 10.88
N ALA A 67 1.89 -10.65 10.49
CA ALA A 67 1.25 -11.34 9.36
C ALA A 67 -0.29 -11.41 9.47
N GLU A 68 -0.81 -11.52 10.71
CA GLU A 68 -2.24 -11.60 11.01
C GLU A 68 -3.01 -10.33 10.67
N GLU A 69 -2.32 -9.20 10.55
CA GLU A 69 -2.92 -7.91 10.25
C GLU A 69 -3.12 -7.71 8.74
N PHE A 70 -2.51 -8.54 7.89
CA PHE A 70 -2.65 -8.44 6.44
C PHE A 70 -4.04 -8.89 5.97
N ILE A 71 -4.60 -8.12 5.04
CA ILE A 71 -5.94 -8.34 4.48
C ILE A 71 -5.80 -8.84 3.04
N PRO A 72 -6.45 -9.95 2.65
CA PRO A 72 -6.47 -10.37 1.25
C PRO A 72 -7.28 -9.39 0.39
N VAL A 73 -6.79 -9.08 -0.81
CA VAL A 73 -7.41 -8.17 -1.79
C VAL A 73 -7.53 -8.79 -3.17
#